data_AF-A0A386C7H3-F1
#
_entry.id   AF-A0A386C7H3-F1
#
_cell.length_a   1.000
_cell.length_b   1.000
_cell.length_c   1.000
_cell.angle_alpha   90.00
_cell.angle_beta   90.00
_cell.angle_gamma   90.00
#
_symmetry.space_group_name_H-M   'P 1'
#
loop_
_entity.id
_entity.type
_entity.pdbx_description
1 polymer ?
#
loop_
_entity_poly.entity_id
_entity_poly.type
_entity_poly.pdbx_seq_one_letter_code
_entity_poly.pdbx_strand_id
1 'polypeptide(L)' 'MQGITILAPLNLPASMPLHASLLFSRNLTAFIQAFTKDKAFQLDLNDDIQQGAVITHDGGVRHAKTQDALKKVGT' A
#
# COMPACT_ATOMS: atom_id res chain seq x y z
N MET A 1 -2.74 40.07 0.83
CA MET A 1 -2.41 38.69 1.23
C MET A 1 -0.91 38.53 1.07
N GLN A 2 -0.14 39.17 1.94
CA GLN A 2 1.32 39.03 2.03
C GLN A 2 1.61 38.42 3.40
N GLY A 3 2.31 37.29 3.46
CA GLY A 3 2.67 36.62 4.72
C GLY A 3 2.37 35.11 4.81
N ILE A 4 1.87 34.46 3.75
CA ILE A 4 1.66 33.00 3.74
C ILE A 4 2.83 32.32 3.03
N THR A 5 3.48 31.37 3.73
CA THR A 5 4.52 30.49 3.17
C THR A 5 3.95 29.09 2.99
N ILE A 6 3.96 28.59 1.74
CA ILE A 6 3.56 27.22 1.43
C ILE A 6 4.81 26.34 1.42
N LEU A 7 4.84 25.30 2.26
CA LEU A 7 5.86 24.26 2.25
C LEU A 7 5.28 23.00 1.59
N ALA A 8 5.83 22.62 0.44
CA ALA A 8 5.44 21.42 -0.31
C ALA A 8 6.64 20.47 -0.56
N PRO A 9 7.39 20.05 0.49
CA PRO A 9 8.48 19.09 0.31
C PRO A 9 7.91 17.73 -0.10
N LEU A 10 8.47 17.14 -1.15
CA LEU A 10 8.19 15.77 -1.54
C LEU A 10 9.07 14.83 -0.73
N ASN A 11 8.54 13.66 -0.34
CA ASN A 11 9.27 12.63 0.40
C ASN A 11 9.84 13.10 1.75
N LEU A 12 9.02 13.78 2.56
CA LEU A 12 9.37 14.21 3.91
C LEU A 12 10.01 13.11 4.80
N PRO A 13 9.62 11.81 4.72
CA PRO A 13 10.28 10.76 5.52
C PRO A 13 11.79 10.65 5.29
N ALA A 14 12.30 11.06 4.12
CA ALA A 14 13.74 11.06 3.83
C ALA A 14 14.54 12.05 4.69
N SER A 15 13.89 13.05 5.31
CA SER A 15 14.56 13.97 6.25
C SER A 15 14.81 13.33 7.63
N MET A 16 14.15 12.21 7.95
CA MET A 16 14.28 11.46 9.20
C MET A 16 14.47 9.95 8.92
N PRO A 17 15.54 9.57 8.20
CA PRO A 17 15.66 8.24 7.62
C PRO A 17 15.65 7.11 8.65
N LEU A 18 16.22 7.32 9.84
CA LEU A 18 16.25 6.33 10.92
C LEU A 18 14.84 5.94 11.37
N HIS A 19 14.03 6.93 11.78
CA HIS A 19 12.68 6.69 12.28
C HIS A 19 11.73 6.26 11.17
N ALA A 20 11.87 6.83 9.97
CA ALA A 20 11.10 6.41 8.80
C ALA A 20 11.32 4.92 8.48
N SER A 21 12.58 4.47 8.46
CA SER A 21 12.92 3.06 8.20
C SER A 21 12.40 2.13 9.28
N LEU A 22 12.47 2.53 10.55
CA LEU A 22 11.95 1.75 11.67
C LEU A 22 10.43 1.55 11.58
N LEU A 23 9.68 2.64 11.37
CA LEU A 23 8.23 2.58 11.25
C LEU A 23 7.79 1.81 10.00
N PHE A 24 8.49 2.00 8.88
CA PHE A 24 8.25 1.25 7.65
C PHE A 24 8.48 -0.25 7.86
N SER A 25 9.62 -0.64 8.45
CA SER A 25 9.95 -2.05 8.70
C SER A 25 8.94 -2.72 9.61
N ARG A 26 8.46 -2.01 10.65
CA ARG A 26 7.41 -2.52 11.55
C ARG A 26 6.10 -2.77 10.79
N ASN A 27 5.69 -1.83 9.94
CA ASN A 27 4.48 -1.97 9.14
C ASN A 27 4.62 -3.10 8.11
N LEU A 28 5.73 -3.13 7.37
CA LEU A 28 6.02 -4.18 6.40
C LEU A 28 6.04 -5.57 7.04
N THR A 29 6.63 -5.70 8.23
CA THR A 29 6.64 -6.98 8.96
C THR A 29 5.23 -7.42 9.33
N ALA A 30 4.42 -6.53 9.89
CA ALA A 30 3.02 -6.83 10.23
C ALA A 30 2.19 -7.18 8.98
N PHE A 31 2.44 -6.48 7.86
CA PHE A 31 1.81 -6.76 6.59
C PHE A 31 2.16 -8.17 6.08
N ILE A 32 3.44 -8.55 6.05
CA ILE A 32 3.86 -9.89 5.63
C ILE A 32 3.32 -10.98 6.57
N GLN A 33 3.20 -10.69 7.87
CA GLN A 33 2.57 -11.61 8.83
C GLN A 33 1.10 -11.87 8.50
N ALA A 34 0.36 -10.89 7.96
CA ALA A 34 -1.03 -11.11 7.53
C ALA A 34 -1.16 -12.12 6.38
N PHE A 35 -0.08 -12.35 5.62
CA PHE A 35 -0.01 -13.37 4.55
C PHE A 35 0.71 -14.65 4.98
N THR A 36 1.16 -14.75 6.23
CA THR A 36 1.97 -15.88 6.70
C THR A 36 1.25 -16.59 7.83
N LYS A 37 0.95 -17.87 7.62
CA LYS A 37 0.35 -18.74 8.64
C LYS A 37 1.05 -20.09 8.65
N ASP A 38 1.34 -20.59 9.83
CA ASP A 38 2.08 -21.85 10.04
C ASP A 38 3.44 -21.89 9.32
N LYS A 39 4.15 -20.75 9.29
CA LYS A 39 5.43 -20.56 8.59
C LYS A 39 5.37 -20.75 7.07
N ALA A 40 4.17 -20.74 6.50
CA ALA A 40 3.93 -20.79 5.07
C ALA A 40 3.20 -19.53 4.60
N PHE A 41 3.48 -19.11 3.37
CA PHE A 41 2.70 -18.07 2.73
C PHE A 41 1.31 -18.63 2.39
N GLN A 42 0.27 -17.92 2.82
CA GLN A 42 -1.13 -18.30 2.59
C GLN A 42 -1.89 -17.09 2.06
N LEU A 43 -2.38 -17.22 0.82
CA LEU A 43 -3.25 -16.25 0.18
C LEU A 43 -4.70 -16.67 0.39
N ASP A 44 -5.40 -15.99 1.29
CA ASP A 44 -6.84 -16.11 1.49
C ASP A 44 -7.53 -14.92 0.85
N LEU A 45 -8.24 -15.19 -0.25
CA LEU A 45 -8.97 -14.19 -1.00
C LEU A 45 -10.29 -13.77 -0.33
N ASN A 46 -10.66 -14.37 0.80
CA ASN A 46 -11.79 -13.95 1.62
C ASN A 46 -11.36 -13.09 2.82
N ASP A 47 -10.06 -12.99 3.11
CA ASP A 47 -9.54 -12.14 4.17
C ASP A 47 -9.54 -10.66 3.73
N ASP A 48 -10.17 -9.79 4.52
CA ASP A 48 -10.33 -8.37 4.19
C ASP A 48 -9.00 -7.62 4.02
N ILE A 49 -7.98 -7.99 4.80
CA ILE A 49 -6.65 -7.36 4.75
C ILE A 49 -5.96 -7.76 3.44
N GLN A 50 -6.01 -9.04 3.11
CA GLN A 50 -5.37 -9.56 1.90
C GLN A 50 -6.08 -9.06 0.63
N GLN A 51 -7.42 -9.01 0.60
CA GLN A 51 -8.19 -8.48 -0.52
C GLN A 51 -7.84 -7.03 -0.85
N GLY A 52 -7.63 -6.19 0.18
CA GLY A 52 -7.23 -4.81 -0.01
C GLY A 52 -5.86 -4.65 -0.69
N ALA A 53 -4.99 -5.65 -0.59
CA ALA A 53 -3.64 -5.61 -1.14
C ALA A 53 -3.50 -6.30 -2.51
N VAL A 54 -4.37 -7.25 -2.85
CA VAL A 54 -4.29 -8.01 -4.10
C VAL A 54 -4.84 -7.19 -5.26
N ILE A 55 -3.93 -6.72 -6.14
CA ILE A 55 -4.31 -5.96 -7.33
C ILE A 55 -4.89 -6.86 -8.42
N THR A 56 -4.22 -7.98 -8.72
CA THR A 56 -4.62 -8.95 -9.75
C THR A 56 -4.49 -10.38 -9.25
N HIS A 57 -5.39 -11.27 -9.66
CA HIS A 57 -5.27 -12.70 -9.42
C HIS A 57 -6.04 -13.46 -10.51
N ASP A 58 -5.48 -14.59 -10.98
CA ASP A 58 -6.12 -15.48 -11.96
C ASP A 58 -6.60 -14.76 -13.24
N GLY A 59 -5.75 -13.89 -13.80
CA GLY A 59 -6.08 -13.10 -15.00
C GLY A 59 -7.08 -11.96 -14.80
N GLY A 60 -7.66 -11.82 -13.60
CA GLY A 60 -8.59 -10.74 -13.25
C GLY A 60 -7.94 -9.65 -12.40
N VAL A 61 -8.42 -8.41 -12.55
CA VAL A 61 -8.15 -7.34 -11.59
C VAL A 61 -9.12 -7.50 -10.42
N ARG A 62 -8.65 -7.48 -9.18
CA ARG A 62 -9.50 -7.61 -7.97
C ARG A 62 -9.62 -6.33 -7.17
N HIS A 63 -8.60 -5.48 -7.19
CA HIS A 63 -8.63 -4.21 -6.48
C HIS A 63 -9.54 -3.20 -7.19
N ALA A 64 -10.66 -2.84 -6.55
CA ALA A 64 -11.72 -2.01 -7.13
C ALA A 64 -11.21 -0.67 -7.69
N LYS A 65 -10.35 0.05 -6.94
CA LYS A 65 -9.81 1.34 -7.41
C LYS A 65 -8.94 1.19 -8.66
N THR A 66 -8.21 0.07 -8.79
CA THR A 66 -7.40 -0.20 -9.98
C THR A 66 -8.30 -0.51 -11.17
N GLN A 67 -9.38 -1.28 -10.99
CA GLN A 67 -10.36 -1.51 -12.06
C GLN A 67 -10.96 -0.18 -12.56
N ASP A 68 -11.37 0.69 -11.64
CA ASP A 68 -11.97 1.98 -11.99
C ASP A 68 -10.98 2.91 -12.69
N ALA A 69 -9.72 2.91 -12.28
CA ALA A 69 -8.67 3.67 -12.95
C ALA A 69 -8.44 3.16 -14.38
N LEU A 70 -8.37 1.84 -14.60
CA LEU A 70 -8.18 1.24 -15.92
C LEU A 70 -9.34 1.55 -16.87
N LYS A 71 -10.58 1.53 -16.38
CA LYS A 71 -11.77 1.91 -17.18
C LYS A 71 -11.70 3.35 -17.69
N LYS A 72 -11.17 4.28 -16.87
CA LYS A 72 -11.02 5.71 -17.24
C LYS A 72 -9.90 5.98 -18.25
N VAL A 73 -8.89 5.11 -18.31
CA VAL A 73 -7.80 5.23 -19.31
C VAL A 73 -8.21 4.63 -20.65
N GLY A 74 -9.16 3.69 -20.67
CA GLY A 74 -9.69 3.06 -21.87
C GLY A 74 -10.83 3.82 -22.59
N THR A 75 -11.20 5.01 -22.10
CA THR A 75 -12.14 5.95 -22.73
C THR A 75 -11.42 7.21 -23.13
#